data_AF-A0A645IKW0-F1
#
_entry.id   AF-A0A645IKW0-F1
#
_cell.length_a   1.000
_cell.length_b   1.000
_cell.length_c   1.000
_cell.angle_alpha   90.00
_cell.angle_beta   90.00
_cell.angle_gamma   90.00
#
_symmetry.space_group_name_H-M   'P 1'
#
loop_
_entity.id
_entity.type
_entity.pdbx_description
1 polymer ?
#
loop_
_entity_poly.entity_id
_entity_poly.type
_entity_poly.pdbx_seq_one_letter_code
_entity_poly.pdbx_strand_id
1 'polypeptide(L)'
;MSRLGLPQLNILGTLDQPVHATNLVENLNYIKSCYNNPYIVAIDACLGKMDSVGNITLSNGPLKPGAGVHKDLPSVGEAHLTGIVNVGGFMEYMVLQNTRLNLVWNMAERMSDILSKAYIRSRIS
;
A
#
# COMPACT_ATOMS: atom_id res chain seq x y z
N MET A 1 11.93 -4.36 1.53
CA MET A 1 12.19 -3.90 0.15
C MET A 1 13.27 -2.81 0.05
N SER A 2 13.16 -1.69 0.76
CA SER A 2 14.13 -0.56 0.65
C SER A 2 15.58 -0.95 0.95
N ARG A 3 15.76 -1.88 1.89
CA ARG A 3 17.06 -2.41 2.29
C ARG A 3 17.70 -3.35 1.27
N LEU A 4 16.95 -3.81 0.26
CA LEU A 4 17.46 -4.75 -0.75
C LEU A 4 18.20 -4.04 -1.90
N GLY A 5 18.13 -2.70 -1.99
CA GLY A 5 18.86 -1.93 -3.00
C GLY A 5 18.54 -2.33 -4.44
N LEU A 6 17.30 -2.78 -4.71
CA LEU A 6 16.92 -3.30 -6.02
C LEU A 6 16.97 -2.18 -7.06
N PRO A 7 17.77 -2.31 -8.14
CA PRO A 7 17.99 -1.24 -9.11
C PRO A 7 16.68 -0.90 -9.83
N GLN A 8 16.37 0.38 -10.02
CA GLN A 8 15.13 0.89 -10.64
C GLN A 8 13.80 0.58 -9.91
N LEU A 9 13.86 -0.01 -8.71
CA LEU A 9 12.69 -0.06 -7.82
C LEU A 9 12.73 1.15 -6.88
N ASN A 10 11.77 2.06 -7.02
CA ASN A 10 11.63 3.22 -6.16
C ASN A 10 10.52 2.99 -5.14
N ILE A 11 10.78 3.33 -3.87
CA ILE A 11 9.82 3.15 -2.78
C ILE A 11 9.50 4.51 -2.18
N LEU A 12 8.22 4.83 -2.15
CA LEU A 12 7.65 6.03 -1.55
C LEU A 12 6.64 5.61 -0.48
N GLY A 13 6.53 6.37 0.61
CA GLY A 13 5.64 6.02 1.72
C GLY A 13 6.26 5.07 2.74
N THR A 14 7.47 5.36 3.20
CA THR A 14 8.08 4.66 4.32
C THR A 14 7.57 5.23 5.65
N LEU A 15 7.88 4.59 6.77
CA LEU A 15 7.58 5.15 8.10
C LEU A 15 8.34 6.47 8.35
N ASP A 16 9.56 6.61 7.81
CA ASP A 16 10.35 7.84 7.93
C ASP A 16 9.84 8.96 6.99
N GLN A 17 9.29 8.59 5.83
CA GLN A 17 8.78 9.48 4.80
C GLN A 17 7.39 9.01 4.34
N PRO A 18 6.35 9.26 5.15
CA PRO A 18 5.02 8.71 4.92
C PRO A 18 4.32 9.38 3.74
N VAL A 19 3.52 8.57 3.03
CA VAL A 19 2.56 9.04 2.03
C VAL A 19 1.17 8.76 2.57
N HIS A 20 0.37 9.81 2.71
CA HIS A 20 -0.95 9.77 3.33
C HIS A 20 -1.89 10.79 2.68
N ALA A 21 -3.16 10.80 3.08
CA ALA A 21 -4.21 11.59 2.43
C ALA A 21 -3.88 13.07 2.18
N THR A 22 -3.16 13.74 3.09
CA THR A 22 -2.87 15.19 2.97
C THR A 22 -1.70 15.52 2.03
N ASN A 23 -0.81 14.58 1.72
CA ASN A 23 0.35 14.81 0.84
C ASN A 23 0.36 13.91 -0.41
N LEU A 24 -0.71 13.13 -0.63
CA LEU A 24 -0.80 12.21 -1.75
C LEU A 24 -0.69 12.91 -3.11
N VAL A 25 -1.38 14.04 -3.29
CA VAL A 25 -1.37 14.79 -4.55
C VAL A 25 0.04 15.28 -4.89
N GLU A 26 0.76 15.81 -3.91
CA GLU A 26 2.14 16.25 -4.07
C GLU A 26 3.06 15.10 -4.46
N ASN A 27 2.93 13.95 -3.79
CA ASN A 27 3.72 12.76 -4.11
C ASN A 27 3.43 12.21 -5.52
N LEU A 28 2.16 12.23 -5.96
CA LEU A 28 1.81 11.84 -7.32
C LEU A 28 2.39 12.80 -8.37
N ASN A 29 2.41 14.10 -8.08
CA ASN A 29 3.05 15.08 -8.96
C ASN A 29 4.56 14.87 -9.02
N TYR A 30 5.21 14.61 -7.89
CA TYR A 30 6.62 14.25 -7.82
C TYR A 30 6.93 13.02 -8.69
N ILE A 31 6.14 11.95 -8.57
CA ILE A 31 6.31 10.73 -9.37
C ILE A 31 6.25 11.06 -10.86
N LYS A 32 5.25 11.84 -11.30
CA LYS A 32 5.08 12.23 -12.70
C LYS A 32 6.21 13.10 -13.22
N SER A 33 6.83 13.94 -12.37
CA SER A 33 7.95 14.79 -12.77
C SER A 33 9.30 14.06 -12.80
N CYS A 34 9.50 13.07 -11.92
CA CYS A 34 10.80 12.43 -11.74
C CYS A 34 10.96 11.13 -12.51
N TYR A 35 9.85 10.46 -12.86
CA TYR A 35 9.89 9.16 -13.53
C TYR A 35 9.14 9.22 -14.86
N ASN A 36 9.76 8.68 -15.90
CA ASN A 36 9.13 8.57 -17.21
C ASN A 36 8.24 7.33 -17.27
N ASN A 37 6.92 7.52 -17.45
CA ASN A 37 5.90 6.46 -17.55
C ASN A 37 6.09 5.31 -16.53
N PRO A 38 6.13 5.60 -15.20
CA PRO A 38 6.37 4.59 -14.19
C PRO A 38 5.20 3.62 -14.07
N TYR A 39 5.49 2.34 -13.83
CA TYR A 39 4.50 1.38 -13.36
C TYR A 39 4.45 1.42 -11.83
N ILE A 40 3.36 1.92 -11.28
CA ILE A 40 3.11 2.19 -9.88
C ILE A 40 2.25 1.06 -9.29
N VAL A 41 2.76 0.46 -8.22
CA VAL A 41 1.99 -0.48 -7.38
C VAL A 41 1.65 0.21 -6.07
N ALA A 42 0.36 0.46 -5.84
CA ALA A 42 -0.10 1.05 -4.58
C ALA A 42 -0.19 -0.01 -3.48
N ILE A 43 0.24 0.33 -2.27
CA ILE A 43 0.14 -0.54 -1.08
C ILE A 43 -0.74 0.15 -0.06
N ASP A 44 -1.74 -0.56 0.45
CA ASP A 44 -2.70 0.00 1.40
C ASP A 44 -3.14 -1.02 2.45
N ALA A 45 -3.63 -0.52 3.57
CA ALA A 45 -4.22 -1.31 4.64
C ALA A 45 -5.67 -0.88 4.83
N CYS A 46 -6.57 -1.84 4.83
CA CYS A 46 -8.01 -1.59 4.93
C CYS A 46 -8.65 -2.41 6.05
N LEU A 47 -9.88 -2.03 6.38
CA LEU A 47 -10.75 -2.78 7.26
C LEU A 47 -11.66 -3.69 6.42
N GLY A 48 -12.01 -4.85 6.94
CA GLY A 48 -12.79 -5.84 6.18
C GLY A 48 -13.64 -6.75 7.07
N LYS A 49 -14.14 -7.85 6.49
CA LYS A 49 -14.89 -8.85 7.26
C LYS A 49 -13.96 -9.57 8.23
N MET A 50 -14.52 -10.06 9.35
CA MET A 50 -13.77 -10.79 10.38
C MET A 50 -12.97 -11.97 9.80
N ASP A 51 -13.60 -12.78 8.95
CA ASP A 51 -12.96 -13.94 8.32
C ASP A 51 -11.89 -13.56 7.28
N SER A 52 -11.79 -12.28 6.93
CA SER A 52 -10.82 -11.77 5.98
C SER A 52 -9.62 -11.08 6.64
N VAL A 53 -9.64 -10.91 7.96
CA VAL A 53 -8.52 -10.29 8.69
C VAL A 53 -7.26 -11.14 8.53
N GLY A 54 -6.17 -10.49 8.11
CA GLY A 54 -4.89 -11.14 7.77
C GLY A 54 -4.75 -11.49 6.29
N ASN A 55 -5.80 -11.36 5.48
CA ASN A 55 -5.70 -11.57 4.04
C ASN A 55 -4.96 -10.43 3.35
N ILE A 56 -4.17 -10.79 2.34
CA ILE A 56 -3.55 -9.88 1.38
C ILE A 56 -4.25 -10.11 0.05
N THR A 57 -4.74 -9.04 -0.57
CA THR A 57 -5.36 -9.12 -1.90
C THR A 57 -4.52 -8.36 -2.91
N LEU A 58 -4.45 -8.89 -4.13
CA LEU A 58 -3.83 -8.25 -5.29
C LEU A 58 -4.93 -7.98 -6.30
N SER A 59 -4.95 -6.75 -6.81
CA SER A 59 -5.92 -6.33 -7.82
C SER A 59 -5.22 -5.59 -8.95
N ASN A 60 -5.69 -5.85 -10.17
CA ASN A 60 -5.32 -5.05 -11.33
C ASN A 60 -6.21 -3.80 -11.38
N GLY A 61 -5.59 -2.65 -11.63
CA GLY A 61 -6.24 -1.35 -11.63
C GLY A 61 -5.89 -0.50 -10.40
N PRO A 62 -6.28 0.78 -10.45
CA PRO A 62 -5.86 1.75 -9.46
C PRO A 62 -6.56 1.54 -8.12
N LEU A 63 -5.85 1.89 -7.05
CA LEU A 63 -6.40 1.99 -5.72
C LEU A 63 -7.10 3.34 -5.56
N LYS A 64 -8.30 3.38 -4.94
CA LYS A 64 -8.90 4.61 -4.43
C LYS A 64 -8.67 4.70 -2.92
N PRO A 65 -7.64 5.42 -2.44
CA PRO A 65 -7.31 5.47 -1.03
C PRO A 65 -8.32 6.31 -0.23
N GLY A 66 -8.34 6.10 1.08
CA GLY A 66 -9.00 7.03 2.01
C GLY A 66 -10.51 6.87 2.19
N ALA A 67 -11.06 5.69 1.91
CA ALA A 67 -12.47 5.37 2.19
C ALA A 67 -12.87 5.70 3.64
N GLY A 68 -11.97 5.47 4.61
CA GLY A 68 -12.20 5.75 6.03
C GLY A 68 -11.96 7.20 6.48
N VAL A 69 -11.56 8.12 5.58
CA VAL A 69 -11.28 9.53 5.94
C VAL A 69 -12.17 10.54 5.20
N HIS A 70 -13.19 10.07 4.46
CA HIS A 70 -14.18 10.89 3.75
C HIS A 70 -13.59 12.04 2.91
N LYS A 71 -12.38 11.85 2.35
CA LYS A 71 -11.76 12.78 1.42
C LYS A 71 -11.83 12.25 0.00
N ASP A 72 -12.04 13.13 -0.97
CA ASP A 72 -11.92 12.77 -2.37
C ASP A 72 -10.44 12.76 -2.76
N LEU A 73 -9.86 11.56 -2.80
CA LEU A 73 -8.46 11.34 -3.12
C LEU A 73 -8.28 10.79 -4.54
N PRO A 74 -7.22 11.22 -5.25
CA PRO A 74 -6.91 10.69 -6.57
C PRO A 74 -6.63 9.18 -6.50
N SER A 75 -7.00 8.48 -7.57
CA SER A 75 -6.69 7.06 -7.73
C SER A 75 -5.18 6.84 -7.97
N VAL A 76 -4.63 5.74 -7.45
CA VAL A 76 -3.19 5.49 -7.40
C VAL A 76 -2.83 4.16 -8.07
N GLY A 77 -1.94 4.25 -9.05
CA GLY A 77 -1.22 3.14 -9.67
C GLY A 77 -1.99 2.28 -10.67
N GLU A 78 -1.28 1.35 -11.30
CA GLU A 78 -1.80 0.41 -12.29
C GLU A 78 -2.24 -0.91 -11.64
N ALA A 79 -1.72 -1.20 -10.45
CA ALA A 79 -2.11 -2.32 -9.60
C ALA A 79 -2.00 -1.93 -8.12
N HIS A 80 -2.65 -2.71 -7.26
CA HIS A 80 -2.53 -2.50 -5.83
C HIS A 80 -2.56 -3.78 -5.00
N LEU A 81 -1.86 -3.75 -3.87
CA LEU A 81 -1.98 -4.74 -2.81
C LEU A 81 -2.68 -4.09 -1.62
N THR A 82 -3.69 -4.77 -1.08
CA THR A 82 -4.34 -4.36 0.18
C THR A 82 -4.21 -5.44 1.24
N GLY A 83 -3.97 -4.99 2.48
CA GLY A 83 -3.97 -5.84 3.66
C GLY A 83 -5.18 -5.56 4.52
N ILE A 84 -5.99 -6.59 4.80
CA ILE A 84 -7.12 -6.46 5.73
C ILE A 84 -6.58 -6.60 7.16
N VAL A 85 -6.35 -5.47 7.83
CA VAL A 85 -5.64 -5.44 9.12
C VAL A 85 -6.58 -5.58 10.32
N ASN A 86 -7.87 -5.32 10.14
CA ASN A 86 -8.87 -5.45 11.19
C ASN A 86 -10.31 -5.47 10.63
N VAL A 87 -11.29 -5.62 11.52
CA VAL A 87 -12.72 -5.68 11.17
C VAL A 87 -13.26 -4.27 10.86
N GLY A 88 -13.97 -4.11 9.74
CA GLY A 88 -14.64 -2.86 9.35
C GLY A 88 -16.11 -2.80 9.76
N GLY A 89 -16.76 -1.66 9.54
CA GLY A 89 -18.17 -1.46 9.83
C GLY A 89 -18.42 -0.49 10.97
N PHE A 90 -18.85 -0.97 12.14
CA PHE A 90 -19.17 -0.08 13.26
C PHE A 90 -17.89 0.35 13.99
N MET A 91 -17.80 1.63 14.37
CA MET A 91 -16.71 2.18 15.19
C MET A 91 -15.30 2.07 14.55
N GLU A 92 -15.17 2.21 13.23
CA GLU A 92 -13.89 2.05 12.50
C GLU A 92 -12.73 2.85 13.08
N TYR A 93 -12.98 4.09 13.54
CA TYR A 93 -11.95 4.91 14.19
C TYR A 93 -11.37 4.23 15.44
N MET A 94 -12.20 3.64 16.30
CA MET A 94 -11.74 2.93 17.50
C MET A 94 -11.04 1.62 17.15
N VAL A 95 -11.50 0.93 16.10
CA VAL A 95 -10.84 -0.28 15.61
C VAL A 95 -9.43 0.03 15.11
N LEU A 96 -9.24 1.14 14.39
CA LEU A 96 -7.93 1.59 13.94
C LEU A 96 -6.99 1.85 15.13
N GLN A 97 -7.47 2.51 16.18
CA GLN A 97 -6.70 2.75 17.42
C GLN A 97 -6.33 1.45 18.17
N ASN A 98 -7.04 0.33 17.92
CA ASN A 98 -6.83 -0.96 18.59
C ASN A 98 -6.30 -2.06 17.65
N THR A 99 -5.77 -1.68 16.48
CA THR A 99 -5.22 -2.65 15.53
C THR A 99 -3.90 -3.22 16.03
N ARG A 100 -3.79 -4.55 16.03
CA ARG A 100 -2.62 -5.26 16.55
C ARG A 100 -1.39 -4.99 15.68
N LEU A 101 -0.41 -4.27 16.22
CA LEU A 101 0.83 -3.92 15.50
C LEU A 101 1.55 -5.15 14.91
N ASN A 102 1.61 -6.26 15.66
CA ASN A 102 2.26 -7.49 15.16
C ASN A 102 1.59 -8.02 13.87
N LEU A 103 0.27 -7.93 13.75
CA LEU A 103 -0.43 -8.35 12.53
C LEU A 103 -0.04 -7.45 11.36
N VAL A 104 -0.13 -6.13 11.55
CA VAL A 104 0.23 -5.14 10.53
C VAL A 104 1.68 -5.31 10.07
N TRP A 105 2.60 -5.49 11.01
CA TRP A 105 4.02 -5.68 10.73
C TRP A 105 4.29 -6.93 9.89
N ASN A 106 3.70 -8.07 10.28
CA ASN A 106 3.86 -9.32 9.53
C ASN A 106 3.26 -9.23 8.11
N MET A 107 2.15 -8.51 7.95
CA MET A 107 1.56 -8.28 6.64
C MET A 107 2.45 -7.41 5.76
N ALA A 108 3.02 -6.33 6.30
CA ALA A 108 3.96 -5.47 5.57
C ALA A 108 5.21 -6.24 5.12
N GLU A 109 5.80 -7.06 6.01
CA GLU A 109 6.92 -7.94 5.67
C GLU A 109 6.55 -8.92 4.55
N ARG A 110 5.37 -9.54 4.62
CA ARG A 110 4.90 -10.49 3.62
C ARG A 110 4.68 -9.84 2.25
N MET A 111 4.06 -8.66 2.21
CA MET A 111 3.89 -7.89 0.96
C MET A 111 5.24 -7.47 0.38
N SER A 112 6.18 -7.03 1.23
CA SER A 112 7.54 -6.70 0.84
C SER A 112 8.25 -7.89 0.19
N ASP A 113 8.14 -9.08 0.76
CA ASP A 113 8.71 -10.31 0.21
C ASP A 113 8.08 -10.70 -1.14
N ILE A 114 6.74 -10.67 -1.23
CA ILE A 114 5.99 -10.95 -2.47
C ILE A 114 6.47 -10.06 -3.61
N LEU A 115 6.49 -8.74 -3.38
CA LEU A 115 6.88 -7.77 -4.40
C LEU A 115 8.35 -7.90 -4.77
N SER A 116 9.23 -8.22 -3.82
CA SER A 116 10.67 -8.34 -4.08
C SER A 116 10.94 -9.55 -4.97
N LYS A 117 10.28 -10.67 -4.68
CA LYS A 117 10.35 -11.89 -5.48
C LYS A 117 9.76 -11.70 -6.86
N ALA A 118 8.60 -11.05 -6.96
CA ALA A 118 7.96 -10.73 -8.24
C ALA A 118 8.86 -9.86 -9.11
N TYR A 119 9.46 -8.81 -8.52
CA TYR A 119 10.39 -7.92 -9.20
C TYR A 119 11.61 -8.67 -9.76
N ILE A 120 12.29 -9.45 -8.92
CA ILE A 120 13.47 -10.23 -9.33
C ILE A 120 13.11 -11.20 -10.45
N ARG A 121 11.97 -11.89 -10.35
CA ARG A 121 11.52 -12.84 -11.37
C ARG A 121 11.26 -12.16 -12.71
N SER A 122 10.64 -10.99 -12.72
CA SER A 122 10.32 -10.23 -13.94
C SER A 122 11.55 -9.70 -14.70
N ARG A 123 12.72 -9.62 -14.04
CA ARG A 123 13.99 -9.21 -14.68
C ARG A 123 14.79 -10.36 -15.28
N ILE A 124 14.48 -11.59 -14.89
CA ILE A 124 15.21 -12.79 -15.32
C ILE A 124 14.50 -13.46 -16.52
N SER A 125 13.19 -13.22 -16.67
CA SER A 125 12.37 -13.60 -17.83
C SER A 125 12.46 -12.59 -18.95
#